data_AF-A0A0M1JW72-F1
#
_entry.id   AF-A0A0M1JW72-F1
#
_cell.length_a   1.000
_cell.length_b   1.000
_cell.length_c   1.000
_cell.angle_alpha   90.00
_cell.angle_beta   90.00
_cell.angle_gamma   90.00
#
_symmetry.space_group_name_H-M   'P 1'
#
loop_
_entity.id
_entity.type
_entity.pdbx_description
1 polymer ?
#
loop_
_entity_poly.entity_id
_entity_poly.type
_entity_poly.pdbx_seq_one_letter_code
_entity_poly.pdbx_strand_id
1 'polypeptide(L)'
;MKLSYRGVCYDYTPPTVETTQSELVGKYRGLNWRFSAVKKAPVQQTNVDLKYRGVAYNTNPAKTPALSVSEKARQGMMDRQRHSVKRQQVMLSRLNAEVGLGPVLA
;
A
#
# COMPACT_ATOMS: atom_id res chain seq x y z
N MET A 1 -45.61 -2.30 -12.85
CA MET A 1 -45.41 -0.88 -13.20
C MET A 1 -44.07 -0.76 -13.93
N LYS A 2 -44.03 -0.23 -15.16
CA LYS A 2 -42.77 0.00 -15.90
C LYS A 2 -42.07 1.26 -15.39
N LEU A 3 -40.74 1.27 -15.36
CA LEU A 3 -39.98 2.47 -15.02
C LEU A 3 -40.09 3.47 -16.18
N SER A 4 -40.50 4.70 -15.89
CA SER A 4 -40.57 5.78 -16.87
C SER A 4 -39.64 6.92 -16.49
N TYR A 5 -38.85 7.39 -17.46
CA TYR A 5 -38.02 8.58 -17.31
C TYR A 5 -38.25 9.50 -18.50
N ARG A 6 -38.56 10.78 -18.22
CA ARG A 6 -38.92 11.80 -19.23
C ARG A 6 -39.97 11.35 -20.26
N GLY A 7 -40.99 10.62 -19.82
CA GLY A 7 -42.10 10.19 -20.67
C GLY A 7 -41.82 8.95 -21.54
N VAL A 8 -40.60 8.39 -21.49
CA VAL A 8 -40.26 7.12 -22.16
C VAL A 8 -40.31 5.99 -21.14
N CYS A 9 -40.99 4.90 -21.48
CA CYS A 9 -41.03 3.68 -20.68
C CYS A 9 -39.85 2.79 -21.03
N TYR A 10 -39.14 2.32 -20.00
CA TYR A 10 -38.00 1.43 -20.15
C TYR A 10 -38.40 0.01 -19.75
N ASP A 11 -37.96 -0.96 -20.55
CA ASP A 11 -37.97 -2.36 -20.16
C ASP A 11 -36.74 -2.61 -19.29
N TYR A 12 -36.97 -2.77 -17.99
CA TYR A 12 -35.91 -2.91 -17.00
C TYR A 12 -35.62 -4.39 -16.73
N THR A 13 -34.45 -4.85 -17.18
CA THR A 13 -33.89 -6.17 -16.87
C THR A 13 -32.73 -6.01 -15.86
N PRO A 14 -33.00 -6.02 -14.55
CA PRO A 14 -31.93 -5.87 -13.56
C PRO A 14 -30.94 -7.05 -13.66
N PRO A 15 -29.63 -6.80 -13.59
CA PRO A 15 -28.67 -7.88 -13.47
C PRO A 15 -28.80 -8.55 -12.09
N THR A 16 -28.82 -9.88 -12.07
CA THR A 16 -28.78 -10.66 -10.83
C THR A 16 -27.38 -10.56 -10.23
N VAL A 17 -27.24 -9.84 -9.11
CA VAL A 17 -25.98 -9.71 -8.39
C VAL A 17 -25.93 -10.74 -7.27
N GLU A 18 -24.99 -11.68 -7.32
CA GLU A 18 -24.76 -12.59 -6.21
C GLU A 18 -24.15 -11.86 -5.01
N THR A 19 -24.92 -11.75 -3.94
CA THR A 19 -24.45 -11.22 -2.65
C THR A 19 -24.17 -12.37 -1.69
N THR A 20 -23.06 -12.29 -0.96
CA THR A 20 -22.85 -13.15 0.22
C THR A 20 -23.50 -12.49 1.42
N GLN A 21 -24.39 -13.20 2.11
CA GLN A 21 -24.93 -12.76 3.37
C GLN A 21 -23.83 -12.78 4.43
N SER A 22 -23.48 -11.62 4.99
CA SER A 22 -22.53 -11.59 6.11
C SER A 22 -23.19 -12.09 7.39
N GLU A 23 -22.37 -12.64 8.28
CA GLU A 23 -22.75 -12.84 9.67
C GLU A 23 -23.07 -11.50 10.36
N LEU A 24 -23.63 -11.58 11.57
CA LEU A 24 -23.98 -10.42 12.38
C LEU A 24 -22.70 -9.65 12.75
N VAL A 25 -22.51 -8.48 12.16
CA VAL A 25 -21.31 -7.64 12.34
C VAL A 25 -21.33 -6.93 13.70
N GLY A 26 -22.50 -6.85 14.34
CA GLY A 26 -22.68 -6.28 15.68
C GLY A 26 -24.12 -5.84 15.93
N LYS A 27 -24.33 -5.15 17.05
CA LYS A 27 -25.60 -4.51 17.40
C LYS A 27 -25.38 -3.02 17.65
N TYR A 28 -26.18 -2.17 17.02
CA TYR A 28 -26.20 -0.74 17.30
C TYR A 28 -27.60 -0.34 17.78
N ARG A 29 -27.69 0.23 18.99
CA ARG A 29 -28.96 0.63 19.63
C ARG A 29 -30.03 -0.49 19.65
N GLY A 30 -29.61 -1.72 19.91
CA GLY A 30 -30.50 -2.88 19.94
C GLY A 30 -30.87 -3.45 18.57
N LEU A 31 -30.51 -2.79 17.46
CA LEU A 31 -30.69 -3.31 16.11
C LEU A 31 -29.44 -4.04 15.62
N ASN A 32 -29.63 -5.18 14.94
CA ASN A 32 -28.56 -5.90 14.29
C ASN A 32 -28.18 -5.17 13.00
N TRP A 33 -26.90 -4.83 12.82
CA TRP A 33 -26.39 -4.35 11.53
C TRP A 33 -25.66 -5.46 10.78
N ARG A 34 -25.88 -5.53 9.46
CA ARG A 34 -25.29 -6.53 8.56
C ARG A 34 -24.81 -5.82 7.29
N PHE A 35 -23.71 -6.29 6.70
CA PHE A 35 -23.18 -5.77 5.44
C PHE A 35 -23.29 -6.85 4.35
N SER A 36 -24.07 -6.61 3.31
CA SER A 36 -24.10 -7.51 2.15
C SER A 36 -23.02 -7.10 1.16
N ALA A 37 -21.86 -7.75 1.22
CA ALA A 37 -20.82 -7.55 0.23
C ALA A 37 -21.17 -8.28 -1.08
N VAL A 38 -20.97 -7.61 -2.21
CA VAL A 38 -21.05 -8.23 -3.53
C VAL A 38 -19.87 -9.18 -3.70
N LYS A 39 -20.11 -10.40 -4.21
CA LYS A 39 -19.03 -11.31 -4.59
C LYS A 39 -18.21 -10.67 -5.71
N LYS A 40 -17.03 -10.13 -5.37
CA LYS A 40 -16.11 -9.62 -6.38
C LYS A 40 -15.46 -10.81 -7.09
N ALA A 41 -15.55 -10.84 -8.41
CA ALA A 41 -14.77 -11.79 -9.20
C ALA A 41 -13.27 -11.58 -8.90
N PRO A 42 -12.48 -12.66 -8.73
CA PRO A 42 -11.04 -12.52 -8.53
C PRO A 42 -10.43 -11.87 -9.77
N VAL A 43 -9.95 -10.63 -9.63
CA VAL A 43 -9.21 -9.94 -10.69
C VAL A 43 -7.76 -10.39 -10.62
N GLN A 44 -7.28 -11.02 -11.69
CA GLN A 44 -5.88 -11.40 -11.82
C GLN A 44 -5.01 -10.15 -11.89
N GLN A 45 -3.95 -10.10 -11.07
CA GLN A 45 -2.96 -9.03 -11.16
C GLN A 45 -2.09 -9.23 -12.41
N THR A 46 -1.74 -8.13 -13.07
CA THR A 46 -0.89 -8.15 -14.27
C THR A 46 0.56 -8.44 -13.90
N ASN A 47 1.23 -9.31 -14.66
CA ASN A 47 2.67 -9.57 -14.54
C ASN A 47 3.53 -8.65 -15.42
N VAL A 48 2.98 -7.51 -15.86
CA VAL A 48 3.67 -6.54 -16.70
C VAL A 48 4.24 -5.43 -15.81
N ASP A 49 5.45 -4.98 -16.11
CA ASP A 49 6.05 -3.80 -15.47
C ASP A 49 5.34 -2.53 -15.95
N LEU A 50 4.38 -2.06 -15.16
CA LEU A 50 3.62 -0.86 -15.48
C LEU A 50 4.40 0.39 -15.02
N LYS A 51 4.13 1.53 -15.65
CA LYS A 51 4.61 2.83 -15.21
C LYS A 51 3.44 3.79 -15.08
N TYR A 52 3.36 4.48 -13.95
CA TYR A 52 2.38 5.53 -13.72
C TYR A 52 3.10 6.86 -13.48
N ARG A 53 2.84 7.87 -14.32
CA ARG A 53 3.49 9.19 -14.28
C ARG A 53 5.02 9.13 -14.16
N GLY A 54 5.64 8.20 -14.89
CA GLY A 54 7.10 8.00 -14.89
C GLY A 54 7.64 7.15 -13.75
N VAL A 55 6.83 6.78 -12.76
CA VAL A 55 7.22 5.90 -11.65
C VAL A 55 6.81 4.47 -11.96
N ALA A 56 7.70 3.50 -11.70
CA ALA A 56 7.38 2.08 -11.85
C ALA A 56 6.27 1.66 -10.88
N TYR A 57 5.28 0.94 -11.38
CA TYR A 57 4.16 0.40 -10.63
C TYR A 57 4.14 -1.12 -10.77
N ASN A 58 4.35 -1.80 -9.65
CA ASN A 58 4.29 -3.25 -9.53
C ASN A 58 3.46 -3.63 -8.30
N THR A 59 2.40 -4.41 -8.49
CA THR A 59 1.56 -4.92 -7.38
C THR A 59 2.05 -6.25 -6.85
N ASN A 60 2.98 -6.89 -7.56
CA ASN A 60 3.63 -8.11 -7.10
C ASN A 60 4.53 -7.75 -5.91
N PRO A 61 4.36 -8.38 -4.73
CA PRO A 61 5.32 -8.19 -3.65
C PRO A 61 6.68 -8.58 -4.20
N ALA A 62 7.61 -7.60 -4.24
CA ALA A 62 8.97 -7.86 -4.69
C ALA A 62 9.46 -9.09 -3.92
N LYS A 63 9.95 -10.10 -4.66
CA LYS A 63 10.46 -11.34 -4.09
C LYS A 63 11.68 -10.98 -3.24
N THR A 64 11.47 -10.55 -2.00
CA THR A 64 12.54 -10.33 -1.05
C THR A 64 13.26 -11.66 -0.94
N PRO A 65 14.58 -11.70 -1.19
CA PRO A 65 15.33 -12.93 -1.00
C PRO A 65 15.03 -13.43 0.41
N ALA A 66 14.72 -14.72 0.55
CA ALA A 66 14.46 -15.34 1.82
C ALA A 66 15.80 -15.44 2.59
N LEU A 67 16.24 -14.31 3.13
CA LEU A 67 17.42 -14.26 3.99
C LEU A 67 17.10 -15.03 5.27
N SER A 68 18.08 -15.80 5.74
CA SER A 68 18.02 -16.45 7.03
C SER A 68 17.87 -15.42 8.15
N VAL A 69 17.31 -15.83 9.30
CA VAL A 69 17.07 -14.93 10.44
C VAL A 69 18.38 -14.30 10.92
N SER A 70 19.49 -15.05 10.89
CA SER A 70 20.82 -14.58 11.24
C SER A 70 21.34 -13.51 10.28
N GLU A 71 21.13 -13.66 8.98
CA GLU A 71 21.51 -12.65 7.97
C GLU A 71 20.71 -11.35 8.13
N LYS A 72 19.41 -11.45 8.41
CA LYS A 72 18.57 -10.28 8.69
C LYS A 72 19.03 -9.54 9.94
N ALA A 73 19.38 -10.27 11.01
CA ALA A 73 19.92 -9.68 12.22
C ALA A 73 21.25 -8.96 11.96
N ARG A 74 22.16 -9.59 11.20
CA ARG A 74 23.42 -8.97 10.79
C ARG A 74 23.21 -7.70 9.97
N GLN A 75 22.27 -7.71 9.03
CA GLN A 75 21.92 -6.55 8.23
C GLN A 75 21.41 -5.39 9.11
N GLY A 76 20.48 -5.67 10.03
CA GLY A 76 19.97 -4.66 10.96
C GLY A 76 21.05 -4.06 11.87
N MET A 77 22.00 -4.86 12.34
CA MET A 77 23.16 -4.38 13.11
C MET A 77 24.06 -3.45 12.28
N MET A 78 24.34 -3.84 11.02
CA MET A 78 25.15 -3.03 10.10
C MET A 78 24.46 -1.69 9.76
N ASP A 79 23.15 -1.71 9.53
CA ASP A 79 22.40 -0.50 9.22
C ASP A 79 22.34 0.46 10.41
N ARG A 80 22.20 -0.04 11.63
CA ARG A 80 22.32 0.76 12.86
C ARG A 80 23.70 1.42 12.97
N GLN A 81 24.76 0.66 12.73
CA GLN A 81 26.13 1.17 12.80
C GLN A 81 26.36 2.25 11.74
N ARG A 82 25.95 1.99 10.48
CA ARG A 82 26.01 2.97 9.39
C ARG A 82 25.25 4.25 9.75
N HIS A 83 24.07 4.13 10.35
CA HIS A 83 23.28 5.28 10.75
C HIS A 83 23.98 6.11 11.82
N SER A 84 24.60 5.45 12.82
CA SER A 84 25.38 6.12 13.86
C SER A 84 26.59 6.87 13.29
N VAL A 85 27.37 6.21 12.43
CA VAL A 85 28.56 6.80 11.80
C VAL A 85 28.18 7.95 10.88
N LYS A 86 27.14 7.78 10.06
CA LYS A 86 26.66 8.85 9.18
C LYS A 86 26.21 10.08 9.98
N ARG A 87 25.53 9.87 11.11
CA ARG A 87 25.15 10.96 12.01
C ARG A 87 26.38 11.69 12.56
N GLN A 88 27.37 10.95 13.06
CA GLN A 88 28.61 11.53 13.57
C GLN A 88 29.36 12.32 12.49
N GLN A 89 29.50 11.75 11.29
CA GLN A 89 30.15 12.39 10.16
C GLN A 89 29.44 13.69 9.76
N VAL A 90 28.11 13.73 9.78
CA VAL A 90 27.34 14.96 9.49
C VAL A 90 27.51 16.01 10.58
N MET A 91 27.61 15.62 11.85
CA MET A 91 27.86 16.57 12.94
C MET A 91 29.28 17.15 12.84
N LEU A 92 30.27 16.32 12.53
CA LEU A 92 31.64 16.75 12.30
C LEU A 92 31.76 17.66 11.08
N SER A 93 31.08 17.36 9.97
CA SER A 93 31.11 18.21 8.79
C SER A 93 30.49 19.59 9.04
N ARG A 94 29.45 19.66 9.88
CA ARG A 94 28.87 20.94 10.34
C ARG A 94 29.85 21.74 11.19
N LEU A 95 30.51 21.11 12.17
CA LEU A 95 31.52 21.78 13.01
C LEU A 95 32.68 22.31 12.16
N ASN A 96 33.17 21.51 11.21
CA ASN A 96 34.24 21.93 10.31
C ASN A 96 33.85 23.18 9.51
N ALA A 97 32.60 23.27 9.05
CA ALA A 97 32.09 24.46 8.36
C ALA A 97 32.04 25.69 9.29
N GLU A 98 31.69 25.53 10.58
CA GLU A 98 31.69 26.62 11.56
C GLU A 98 33.11 27.15 11.87
N VAL A 99 34.11 26.26 11.89
CA VAL A 99 35.52 26.61 12.15
C VAL A 99 36.23 27.12 10.88
N GLY A 100 35.51 27.22 9.74
CA GLY A 100 36.07 27.67 8.46
C GLY A 100 36.99 26.64 7.80
N LEU A 101 37.02 25.40 8.31
CA LEU A 101 37.64 24.24 7.69
C LEU A 101 36.65 23.70 6.65
N GLY A 102 36.53 24.40 5.52
CA GLY A 102 35.66 23.98 4.42
C GLY A 102 35.96 22.55 3.93
N PRO A 103 35.03 21.91 3.20
CA PRO A 103 35.24 20.53 2.73
C PRO A 103 36.45 20.49 1.80
N VAL A 104 37.48 19.71 2.17
CA VAL A 104 38.54 19.32 1.24
C VAL A 104 37.88 18.41 0.21
N LEU A 105 37.64 18.94 -1.00
CA LEU A 105 37.29 18.14 -2.17
C LEU A 105 38.43 17.15 -2.41
N ALA A 106 38.12 15.86 -2.23
CA ALA A 106 38.88 14.74 -2.77
C ALA A 106 37.94 13.90 -3.63
#